data_AF-A0AA92D974-F1
#
_entry.id   AF-A0AA92D974-F1
#
_cell.length_a   1.000
_cell.length_b   1.000
_cell.length_c   1.000
_cell.angle_alpha   90.00
_cell.angle_beta   90.00
_cell.angle_gamma   90.00
#
_symmetry.space_group_name_H-M   'P 1'
#
loop_
_entity.id
_entity.type
_entity.pdbx_description
1 polymer ?
#
loop_
_entity_poly.entity_id
_entity_poly.type
_entity_poly.pdbx_seq_one_letter_code
_entity_poly.pdbx_strand_id
1 'polypeptide(L)' 'MSFTIRKARPEDAAAVDRVLSASYPTLMPAGYPPQVMERVLPLITRSNPALLGAGTYYLAETADGTPAGCGGW' A
#
# COMPACT_ATOMS: atom_id res chain seq x y z
N MET A 1 -15.08 9.67 -10.31
CA MET A 1 -14.88 8.88 -9.07
C MET A 1 -14.23 9.80 -8.05
N SER A 2 -14.84 9.98 -6.89
CA SER A 2 -14.26 10.73 -5.78
C SER A 2 -13.51 9.77 -4.85
N PHE A 3 -12.42 10.25 -4.28
CA PHE A 3 -11.72 9.59 -3.19
C PHE A 3 -11.40 10.62 -2.11
N THR A 4 -11.21 10.14 -0.89
CA THR A 4 -10.72 10.95 0.23
C THR A 4 -9.36 10.44 0.65
N ILE A 5 -8.52 11.33 1.17
CA ILE A 5 -7.21 10.97 1.74
C ILE A 5 -7.25 11.31 3.22
N ARG A 6 -6.83 10.36 4.05
CA ARG A 6 -6.67 10.54 5.50
C ARG A 6 -5.35 9.95 5.96
N LYS A 7 -4.89 10.38 7.14
CA LYS A 7 -3.79 9.70 7.82
C LYS A 7 -4.19 8.25 8.09
N ALA A 8 -3.29 7.33 7.75
CA ALA A 8 -3.41 5.94 8.13
C ALA A 8 -3.19 5.79 9.64
N ARG A 9 -3.73 4.70 10.19
CA ARG A 9 -3.59 4.29 11.57
C ARG A 9 -3.14 2.82 11.62
N PRO A 10 -2.64 2.32 12.76
CA PRO A 10 -2.26 0.92 12.90
C PRO A 10 -3.37 -0.08 12.49
N GLU A 11 -4.64 0.29 12.67
CA GLU A 11 -5.79 -0.57 12.33
C GLU A 11 -6.00 -0.72 10.81
N ASP A 12 -5.40 0.16 9.99
CA ASP A 12 -5.53 0.16 8.54
C ASP A 12 -4.61 -0.87 7.84
N ALA A 13 -3.85 -1.67 8.59
CA ALA A 13 -2.88 -2.64 8.06
C ALA A 13 -3.47 -3.51 6.94
N ALA A 14 -4.65 -4.08 7.15
CA ALA A 14 -5.32 -4.93 6.15
C ALA A 14 -5.80 -4.16 4.90
N ALA A 15 -6.08 -2.85 5.02
CA ALA A 15 -6.42 -2.02 3.88
C ALA A 15 -5.17 -1.68 3.05
N VAL A 16 -4.06 -1.37 3.73
CA VAL A 16 -2.76 -1.13 3.09
C VAL A 16 -2.23 -2.39 2.40
N ASP A 17 -2.30 -3.56 3.05
CA ASP A 17 -1.91 -4.86 2.46
C ASP A 17 -2.67 -5.13 1.15
N ARG A 18 -3.97 -4.82 1.12
CA ARG A 18 -4.82 -4.96 -0.08
C ARG A 18 -4.33 -4.06 -1.22
N VAL A 19 -4.02 -2.80 -0.94
CA VAL A 19 -3.51 -1.86 -1.96
C VAL A 19 -2.16 -2.32 -2.49
N LEU A 20 -1.21 -2.64 -1.60
CA LEU A 20 0.14 -3.02 -1.99
C LEU A 20 0.15 -4.33 -2.78
N SER A 21 -0.63 -5.34 -2.33
CA SER A 21 -0.74 -6.63 -3.01
C SER A 21 -1.44 -6.54 -4.37
N ALA A 22 -2.40 -5.62 -4.55
CA ALA A 22 -3.05 -5.40 -5.84
C ALA A 22 -2.18 -4.62 -6.83
N SER A 23 -1.31 -3.73 -6.33
CA SER A 23 -0.55 -2.79 -7.16
C SER A 23 0.84 -3.32 -7.53
N TYR A 24 1.68 -3.64 -6.54
CA TYR A 24 3.10 -3.87 -6.77
C TYR A 24 3.41 -5.08 -7.68
N PRO A 25 2.74 -6.25 -7.54
CA PRO A 25 3.00 -7.39 -8.43
C PRO A 25 2.68 -7.11 -9.90
N THR A 26 1.79 -6.17 -10.20
CA THR A 26 1.36 -5.85 -11.56
C THR A 26 2.14 -4.67 -12.15
N LEU A 27 2.39 -3.63 -11.34
CA LEU A 27 2.90 -2.34 -11.84
C LEU A 27 4.42 -2.22 -11.79
N MET A 28 5.09 -2.90 -10.85
CA MET A 28 6.55 -2.80 -10.71
C MET A 28 7.38 -3.68 -11.67
N PRO A 29 6.97 -4.89 -12.10
CA PRO A 29 7.88 -5.82 -12.78
C PRO A 29 8.59 -5.28 -14.01
N ALA A 30 7.97 -4.37 -14.77
CA ALA A 30 8.57 -3.79 -15.97
C ALA A 30 9.90 -3.04 -15.70
N GLY A 31 10.15 -2.61 -14.46
CA GLY A 31 11.36 -1.88 -14.08
C GLY A 31 12.45 -2.73 -13.44
N TYR A 32 12.24 -4.04 -13.21
CA TYR A 32 13.14 -4.86 -12.40
C TYR A 32 13.34 -6.27 -12.98
N PRO A 33 14.52 -6.89 -12.76
CA PRO A 33 14.70 -8.30 -13.09
C PRO A 33 13.69 -9.19 -12.35
N PRO A 34 13.14 -10.25 -13.00
CA PRO A 34 12.16 -11.13 -12.38
C PRO A 34 12.62 -11.71 -11.03
N GLN A 35 13.90 -12.09 -10.92
CA GLN A 35 14.47 -12.69 -9.71
C GLN A 35 14.52 -11.70 -8.53
N VAL A 36 14.57 -10.39 -8.81
CA VAL A 36 14.47 -9.37 -7.76
C VAL A 36 13.02 -9.29 -7.27
N MET A 37 12.06 -9.28 -8.19
CA MET A 37 10.63 -9.20 -7.84
C MET A 37 10.14 -10.42 -7.08
N GLU A 38 10.54 -11.62 -7.45
CA GLU A 38 10.23 -12.86 -6.70
C GLU A 38 10.64 -12.77 -5.23
N ARG A 39 11.78 -12.13 -4.94
CA ARG A 39 12.31 -11.99 -3.57
C ARG A 39 11.66 -10.84 -2.81
N VAL A 40 11.39 -9.73 -3.50
CA VAL A 40 11.01 -8.47 -2.86
C VAL A 40 9.50 -8.37 -2.66
N LEU A 41 8.67 -8.87 -3.58
CA LEU A 41 7.21 -8.76 -3.50
C LEU A 41 6.65 -9.24 -2.15
N PRO A 42 7.02 -10.41 -1.61
CA PRO A 42 6.52 -10.84 -0.29
C PRO A 42 6.86 -9.88 0.86
N LEU A 43 7.85 -9.00 0.71
CA LEU A 43 8.26 -8.04 1.72
C LEU A 43 7.51 -6.71 1.55
N ILE A 44 7.41 -6.22 0.33
CA ILE A 44 6.87 -4.88 0.03
C ILE A 44 5.35 -4.86 -0.17
N THR A 45 4.70 -6.02 -0.28
CA THR A 45 3.23 -6.12 -0.31
C THR A 45 2.60 -6.24 1.08
N ARG A 46 3.39 -6.06 2.14
CA ARG A 46 2.95 -6.03 3.53
C ARG A 46 3.10 -4.61 4.09
N SER A 47 2.12 -4.21 4.88
CA SER A 47 2.11 -2.98 5.64
C SER A 47 3.26 -2.97 6.64
N ASN A 48 3.86 -1.80 6.81
CA ASN A 48 4.92 -1.58 7.78
C ASN A 48 4.31 -0.91 9.04
N PRO A 49 4.25 -1.60 10.19
CA PRO A 49 3.67 -1.04 11.41
C PRO A 49 4.30 0.28 11.86
N ALA A 50 5.60 0.48 11.60
CA ALA A 50 6.28 1.73 11.94
C ALA A 50 5.73 2.91 11.12
N LEU A 51 5.44 2.70 9.83
CA LEU A 51 4.86 3.74 8.98
C LEU A 51 3.41 4.05 9.38
N LEU A 52 2.62 3.02 9.69
CA LEU A 52 1.24 3.21 10.15
C LEU A 52 1.15 3.98 11.48
N GLY A 53 2.16 3.85 12.34
CA GLY A 53 2.28 4.61 13.59
C GLY A 53 2.93 5.98 13.47
N ALA A 54 3.57 6.31 12.34
CA ALA A 54 4.37 7.53 12.18
C ALA A 54 3.52 8.82 12.09
N GLY A 55 2.24 8.71 11.75
CA GLY A 55 1.35 9.86 11.56
C GLY A 55 1.59 10.66 10.27
N THR A 56 2.52 10.19 9.42
CA THR A 56 2.88 10.74 8.11
C THR A 56 2.60 9.79 6.95
N TYR A 57 2.02 8.63 7.22
CA TYR A 57 1.52 7.69 6.23
C TYR A 57 0.03 7.91 5.98
N TYR A 58 -0.40 7.81 4.73
CA TYR A 58 -1.76 8.14 4.29
C TYR A 58 -2.42 6.96 3.57
N LEU A 59 -3.74 6.88 3.69
CA LEU A 59 -4.61 5.97 2.97
C LEU A 59 -5.63 6.79 2.17
N ALA A 60 -5.77 6.45 0.90
CA ALA A 60 -6.81 6.95 0.02
C ALA A 60 -7.92 5.91 -0.09
N GLU A 61 -9.16 6.32 0.12
CA GLU A 61 -10.35 5.46 0.04
C GLU A 61 -11.36 6.09 -0.93
N THR A 62 -12.00 5.25 -1.74
CA THR A 62 -13.15 5.65 -2.57
C THR A 62 -14.35 6.01 -1.69
N ALA A 63 -15.38 6.61 -2.28
CA ALA A 63 -16.60 6.98 -1.54
C ALA A 63 -17.31 5.79 -0.85
N ASP A 64 -17.15 4.57 -1.36
CA ASP A 64 -17.66 3.31 -0.79
C ASP A 64 -16.71 2.67 0.25
N GLY A 65 -15.59 3.33 0.59
CA GLY A 65 -14.62 2.84 1.56
C GLY A 65 -13.65 1.79 1.02
N THR A 66 -13.60 1.59 -0.30
CA THR A 66 -12.62 0.70 -0.92
C THR A 66 -11.25 1.39 -0.94
N PRO A 67 -10.18 0.76 -0.40
CA PRO A 67 -8.87 1.37 -0.39
C PRO A 67 -8.31 1.44 -1.82
N ALA A 68 -7.90 2.64 -2.24
CA ALA A 68 -7.51 2.96 -3.61
C ALA A 68 -6.02 3.32 -3.75
N GLY A 69 -5.35 3.64 -2.64
CA GLY A 69 -3.94 4.03 -2.64
C GLY A 69 -3.42 4.22 -1.23
N CYS A 70 -2.11 4.12 -1.04
CA CYS A 70 -1.45 4.41 0.23
C CYS A 70 -0.03 4.90 0.00
N GLY A 71 0.52 5.67 0.94
CA GLY A 71 1.88 6.18 0.82
C GLY A 71 2.21 7.27 1.84
N GLY A 72 3.50 7.53 1.98
CA GLY A 72 4.06 8.47 2.95
C GLY A 72 5.45 8.03 3.39
N TRP A 73 6.00 8.74 4.36
CA TRP A 73 7.30 8.49 4.99
C TRP A 73 7.13 8.18 6.47
#